data_AF-A0A7S3FH36-F1
#
_entry.id   AF-A0A7S3FH36-F1
#
_cell.length_a   1.000
_cell.length_b   1.000
_cell.length_c   1.000
_cell.angle_alpha   90.00
_cell.angle_beta   90.00
_cell.angle_gamma   90.00
#
_symmetry.space_group_name_H-M   'P 1'
#
loop_
_entity.id
_entity.type
_entity.pdbx_description
1 polymer ?
#
loop_
_entity_poly.entity_id
_entity_poly.type
_entity_poly.pdbx_seq_one_letter_code
_entity_poly.pdbx_strand_id
1 'polypeptide(L)'
;SVRSTIKSAIQADPAFIRGRMVDLTESTGEEVYEIAADLERVDPAPADDMRYLKPQFAPLLHRHVEGVDLKGVDTAVEAAHMVDKTVLMFEIEDSGRTGQEMMVSRTLCMQSLRDGLNESRGEEVEDVLWVFDNPTDALRGALACRRTILANQRDPSSPQNTISGFGIHVGRMLFLQGTDVHWGDPVNTASKLGQDLATDGHILISEAAFNMMHPERDFGGVRFARVSLQRSGVQFDCYQA
;
A
#
# COMPACT_ATOMS: atom_id res chain seq x y z
N SER A 1 39.51 -0.68 -0.24
CA SER A 1 38.36 -0.75 -1.18
C SER A 1 37.09 -0.47 -0.39
N VAL A 2 36.04 0.12 -0.99
CA VAL A 2 34.73 0.26 -0.32
C VAL A 2 34.23 -1.10 0.19
N ARG A 3 34.53 -2.18 -0.54
CA ARG A 3 34.12 -3.56 -0.24
C ARG A 3 34.82 -4.16 0.99
N SER A 4 36.13 -3.92 1.15
CA SER A 4 36.86 -4.34 2.35
C SER A 4 36.35 -3.64 3.61
N THR A 5 35.81 -2.42 3.46
CA THR A 5 35.26 -1.62 4.56
C THR A 5 33.90 -2.16 5.02
N ILE A 6 33.03 -2.57 4.09
CA ILE A 6 31.74 -3.20 4.40
C ILE A 6 31.95 -4.54 5.12
N LYS A 7 32.89 -5.37 4.63
CA LYS A 7 33.25 -6.64 5.27
C LYS A 7 33.69 -6.45 6.72
N SER A 8 34.63 -5.54 6.96
CA SER A 8 35.09 -5.23 8.32
C SER A 8 34.01 -4.64 9.21
N ALA A 9 33.10 -3.82 8.66
CA ALA A 9 31.98 -3.26 9.40
C ALA A 9 30.98 -4.34 9.86
N ILE A 10 30.59 -5.25 8.96
CA ILE A 10 29.67 -6.34 9.31
C ILE A 10 30.31 -7.32 10.31
N GLN A 11 31.59 -7.65 10.14
CA GLN A 11 32.30 -8.53 11.08
C GLN A 11 32.49 -7.92 12.48
N ALA A 12 32.56 -6.60 12.58
CA ALA A 12 32.66 -5.89 13.84
C ALA A 12 31.30 -5.62 14.50
N ASP A 13 30.19 -5.82 13.77
CA ASP A 13 28.85 -5.56 14.26
C ASP A 13 28.39 -6.69 15.20
N PRO A 14 28.06 -6.37 16.48
CA PRO A 14 27.58 -7.35 17.45
C PRO A 14 26.34 -8.14 16.97
N ALA A 15 25.51 -7.60 16.09
CA ALA A 15 24.35 -8.28 15.52
C ALA A 15 24.74 -9.46 14.61
N PHE A 16 25.95 -9.43 14.04
CA PHE A 16 26.47 -10.47 13.16
C PHE A 16 27.52 -11.34 13.86
N ILE A 17 27.66 -11.26 15.18
CA ILE A 17 28.67 -12.02 15.94
C ILE A 17 28.49 -13.55 15.81
N ARG A 18 27.26 -14.00 15.50
CA ARG A 18 26.94 -15.42 15.24
C ARG A 18 27.04 -15.77 13.74
N GLY A 19 27.20 -14.79 12.87
CA GLY A 19 27.39 -14.97 11.43
C GLY A 19 28.86 -15.09 11.06
N ARG A 20 29.18 -15.99 10.13
CA ARG A 20 30.51 -16.11 9.52
C ARG A 20 30.40 -15.68 8.07
N MET A 21 31.32 -14.84 7.62
CA MET A 21 31.45 -14.57 6.19
C MET A 21 32.21 -15.70 5.51
N VAL A 22 31.54 -16.38 4.59
CA VAL A 22 32.12 -17.40 3.72
C VAL A 22 32.49 -16.74 2.40
N ASP A 23 33.75 -16.87 2.00
CA ASP A 23 34.24 -16.34 0.73
C ASP A 23 33.81 -17.28 -0.41
N LEU A 24 33.07 -16.74 -1.39
CA LEU A 24 32.58 -17.45 -2.57
C LEU A 24 33.32 -17.01 -3.85
N THR A 25 34.45 -16.31 -3.72
CA THR A 25 35.18 -15.76 -4.87
C THR A 25 35.68 -16.85 -5.81
N GLU A 26 36.17 -17.96 -5.27
CA GLU A 26 36.66 -19.08 -6.09
C GLU A 26 35.54 -19.79 -6.87
N SER A 27 34.32 -19.83 -6.35
CA SER A 27 33.20 -20.52 -6.98
C SER A 27 32.41 -19.64 -7.96
N THR A 28 32.44 -18.33 -7.78
CA THR A 28 31.67 -17.37 -8.60
C THR A 28 32.53 -16.59 -9.59
N GLY A 29 33.85 -16.52 -9.38
CA GLY A 29 34.76 -15.66 -10.16
C GLY A 29 34.62 -14.16 -9.85
N GLU A 30 33.73 -13.80 -8.91
CA GLU A 30 33.48 -12.44 -8.46
C GLU A 30 33.70 -12.36 -6.95
N GLU A 31 34.13 -11.19 -6.43
CA GLU A 31 34.37 -11.01 -5.00
C GLU A 31 33.03 -10.98 -4.22
N VAL A 32 32.53 -12.17 -3.86
CA VAL A 32 31.22 -12.40 -3.24
C VAL A 32 31.42 -13.11 -1.90
N TYR A 33 30.65 -12.67 -0.90
CA TYR A 33 30.64 -13.24 0.45
C TYR A 33 29.22 -13.64 0.85
N GLU A 34 29.07 -14.83 1.41
CA GLU A 34 27.84 -15.28 2.06
C GLU A 34 27.95 -15.08 3.58
N ILE A 35 26.86 -14.64 4.21
CA ILE A 35 26.77 -14.63 5.68
C ILE A 35 26.12 -15.95 6.12
N ALA A 36 26.92 -16.92 6.53
CA ALA A 36 26.46 -18.18 7.07
C ALA A 36 26.30 -18.07 8.59
N ALA A 37 25.07 -18.22 9.09
CA ALA A 37 24.77 -18.27 10.52
C ALA A 37 23.96 -19.53 10.84
N ASP A 38 24.18 -20.10 12.02
CA ASP A 38 23.28 -21.12 12.56
C ASP A 38 22.00 -20.41 13.04
N LEU A 39 20.98 -20.44 12.18
CA LEU A 39 19.70 -19.76 12.40
C LEU A 39 18.74 -20.57 13.29
N GLU A 40 19.13 -21.76 13.76
CA GLU A 40 18.22 -22.63 14.53
C GLU A 40 17.80 -22.01 15.87
N ARG A 41 18.53 -21.00 16.37
CA ARG A 41 18.17 -20.24 17.58
C ARG A 41 18.54 -18.75 17.48
N VAL A 42 17.60 -17.97 16.97
CA VAL A 42 17.60 -16.51 17.17
C VAL A 42 16.83 -16.22 18.47
N ASP A 43 17.52 -15.68 19.47
CA ASP A 43 16.85 -15.18 20.68
C ASP A 43 16.03 -13.94 20.27
N PRO A 44 14.71 -13.89 20.56
CA PRO A 44 13.91 -12.72 20.22
C PRO A 44 14.45 -11.51 20.97
N ALA A 45 14.54 -10.37 20.27
CA ALA A 45 14.89 -9.12 20.91
C ALA A 45 13.85 -8.77 22.00
N PRO A 46 14.25 -8.15 23.11
CA PRO A 46 13.32 -7.63 24.11
C PRO A 46 12.27 -6.71 23.46
N ALA A 47 11.03 -6.75 23.95
CA ALA A 47 9.94 -5.96 23.38
C ALA A 47 10.09 -4.43 23.55
N ASP A 48 11.00 -3.99 24.40
CA ASP A 48 11.40 -2.60 24.62
C ASP A 48 12.63 -2.19 23.77
N ASP A 49 13.19 -3.10 22.97
CA ASP A 49 14.30 -2.82 22.07
C ASP A 49 13.84 -2.05 20.82
N MET A 50 13.87 -0.72 20.93
CA MET A 50 13.48 0.20 19.86
C MET A 50 14.64 0.63 18.96
N ARG A 51 15.83 -0.01 19.04
CA ARG A 51 17.04 0.44 18.31
C ARG A 51 16.83 0.56 16.80
N TYR A 52 15.94 -0.25 16.23
CA TYR A 52 15.67 -0.32 14.79
C TYR A 52 14.22 0.00 14.42
N LEU A 53 13.39 0.40 15.41
CA LEU A 53 11.96 0.63 15.21
C LEU A 53 11.58 2.05 15.63
N LYS A 54 10.62 2.64 14.92
CA LYS A 54 10.09 3.95 15.32
C LYS A 54 9.33 3.83 16.65
N PRO A 55 9.36 4.84 17.54
CA PRO A 55 8.68 4.80 18.84
C PRO A 55 7.19 4.41 18.78
N GLN A 56 6.50 4.75 17.68
CA GLN A 56 5.10 4.40 17.44
C GLN A 56 4.81 2.89 17.36
N PHE A 57 5.83 2.04 17.16
CA PHE A 57 5.66 0.58 17.21
C PHE A 57 5.63 0.02 18.63
N ALA A 58 6.06 0.78 19.64
CA ALA A 58 6.20 0.28 21.01
C ALA A 58 4.90 -0.36 21.56
N PRO A 59 3.69 0.21 21.36
CA PRO A 59 2.46 -0.43 21.80
C PRO A 59 2.21 -1.80 21.15
N LEU A 60 2.58 -1.97 19.87
CA LEU A 60 2.43 -3.23 19.15
C LEU A 60 3.40 -4.30 19.67
N LEU A 61 4.65 -3.92 19.97
CA LEU A 61 5.64 -4.83 20.54
C LEU A 61 5.28 -5.26 21.95
N HIS A 62 4.79 -4.31 22.76
CA HIS A 62 4.42 -4.56 24.15
C HIS A 62 3.32 -5.63 24.29
N ARG A 63 2.50 -5.82 23.25
CA ARG A 63 1.51 -6.90 23.16
C ARG A 63 2.12 -8.31 23.25
N HIS A 64 3.41 -8.46 22.94
CA HIS A 64 4.14 -9.73 23.00
C HIS A 64 4.87 -9.99 24.32
N VAL A 65 4.78 -9.05 25.29
CA VAL A 65 5.38 -9.24 26.62
C VAL A 65 4.54 -10.22 27.44
N GLU A 66 5.20 -11.21 28.04
CA GLU A 66 4.54 -12.19 28.91
C GLU A 66 3.90 -11.51 30.12
N GLY A 67 2.63 -11.84 30.42
CA GLY A 67 1.89 -11.30 31.56
C GLY A 67 1.34 -9.89 31.39
N VAL A 68 1.45 -9.28 30.20
CA VAL A 68 0.91 -7.95 29.93
C VAL A 68 -0.64 -7.93 29.95
N ASP A 69 -1.23 -6.81 30.38
CA ASP A 69 -2.65 -6.55 30.18
C ASP A 69 -2.94 -6.27 28.69
N LEU A 70 -3.24 -7.35 27.95
CA LEU A 70 -3.55 -7.29 26.52
C LEU A 70 -4.71 -6.34 26.22
N LYS A 71 -5.73 -6.27 27.07
CA LYS A 71 -6.89 -5.41 26.83
C LYS A 71 -6.51 -3.94 26.95
N GLY A 72 -5.70 -3.60 27.95
CA GLY A 72 -5.15 -2.25 28.13
C GLY A 72 -4.26 -1.85 26.95
N VAL A 73 -3.39 -2.75 26.49
CA VAL A 73 -2.54 -2.53 25.31
C VAL A 73 -3.36 -2.33 24.04
N ASP A 74 -4.31 -3.22 23.75
CA ASP A 74 -5.17 -3.13 22.57
C ASP A 74 -5.98 -1.80 22.60
N THR A 75 -6.49 -1.39 23.76
CA THR A 75 -7.16 -0.09 23.92
C THR A 75 -6.23 1.09 23.60
N ALA A 76 -4.96 1.03 24.04
CA ALA A 76 -3.97 2.06 23.75
C ALA A 76 -3.59 2.11 22.26
N VAL A 77 -3.43 0.94 21.62
CA VAL A 77 -3.20 0.84 20.17
C VAL A 77 -4.37 1.42 19.39
N GLU A 78 -5.61 1.06 19.77
CA GLU A 78 -6.80 1.59 19.14
C GLU A 78 -6.88 3.12 19.24
N ALA A 79 -6.61 3.68 20.43
CA ALA A 79 -6.65 5.12 20.65
C ALA A 79 -5.56 5.87 19.88
N ALA A 80 -4.39 5.25 19.68
CA ALA A 80 -3.25 5.89 19.03
C ALA A 80 -3.23 5.73 17.51
N HIS A 81 -3.78 4.64 16.98
CA HIS A 81 -3.49 4.21 15.61
C HIS A 81 -4.70 3.75 14.78
N MET A 82 -5.86 3.51 15.40
CA MET A 82 -7.06 3.13 14.64
C MET A 82 -7.82 4.38 14.22
N VAL A 83 -7.85 4.65 12.92
CA VAL A 83 -8.46 5.83 12.32
C VAL A 83 -9.54 5.45 11.31
N ASP A 84 -10.55 6.30 11.17
CA ASP A 84 -11.51 6.19 10.08
C ASP A 84 -10.93 6.89 8.84
N LYS A 85 -10.82 6.14 7.75
CA LYS A 85 -10.32 6.64 6.47
C LYS A 85 -11.15 6.08 5.32
N THR A 86 -11.14 6.82 4.21
CA THR A 86 -11.55 6.29 2.91
C THR A 86 -10.31 5.83 2.15
N VAL A 87 -10.35 4.62 1.62
CA VAL A 87 -9.30 4.06 0.78
C VAL A 87 -9.75 4.05 -0.68
N LEU A 88 -8.88 4.52 -1.56
CA LEU A 88 -8.93 4.34 -3.01
C LEU A 88 -7.81 3.37 -3.41
N MET A 89 -8.17 2.29 -4.08
CA MET A 89 -7.20 1.40 -4.73
C MET A 89 -7.51 1.24 -6.21
N PHE A 90 -6.48 1.02 -7.00
CA PHE A 90 -6.57 0.74 -8.42
C PHE A 90 -5.45 -0.19 -8.86
N GLU A 91 -5.43 -0.64 -10.11
CA GLU A 91 -4.28 -1.37 -10.66
C GLU A 91 -3.88 -0.79 -12.01
N ILE A 92 -2.58 -0.56 -12.18
CA ILE A 92 -2.01 -0.18 -13.47
C ILE A 92 -1.70 -1.43 -14.26
N GLU A 93 -2.30 -1.53 -15.44
CA GLU A 93 -1.99 -2.60 -16.37
C GLU A 93 -0.77 -2.24 -17.22
N ASP A 94 0.20 -3.13 -17.20
CA ASP A 94 1.44 -3.02 -17.95
C ASP A 94 1.35 -3.90 -19.20
N SER A 95 0.68 -3.38 -20.23
CA SER A 95 0.32 -4.10 -21.46
C SER A 95 1.55 -4.69 -22.19
N GLY A 96 1.95 -5.91 -21.83
CA GLY A 96 3.03 -6.66 -22.48
C GLY A 96 4.45 -6.14 -22.21
N ARG A 97 4.64 -5.21 -21.26
CA ARG A 97 5.96 -4.69 -20.87
C ARG A 97 6.58 -5.60 -19.80
N THR A 98 7.91 -5.71 -19.78
CA THR A 98 8.62 -6.53 -18.77
C THR A 98 9.83 -5.80 -18.20
N GLY A 99 10.27 -6.21 -17.01
CA GLY A 99 11.49 -5.73 -16.38
C GLY A 99 11.50 -4.20 -16.20
N GLN A 100 12.57 -3.56 -16.66
CA GLN A 100 12.79 -2.13 -16.48
C GLN A 100 11.77 -1.25 -17.22
N GLU A 101 11.31 -1.67 -18.39
CA GLU A 101 10.33 -0.91 -19.18
C GLU A 101 8.99 -0.80 -18.46
N MET A 102 8.58 -1.89 -17.80
CA MET A 102 7.38 -1.93 -16.96
C MET A 102 7.50 -0.92 -15.81
N MET A 103 8.62 -0.94 -15.08
CA MET A 103 8.85 -0.03 -13.95
C MET A 103 8.83 1.44 -14.37
N VAL A 104 9.48 1.77 -15.50
CA VAL A 104 9.49 3.15 -16.02
C VAL A 104 8.09 3.58 -16.45
N SER A 105 7.36 2.72 -17.17
CA SER A 105 5.99 3.01 -17.60
C SER A 105 5.07 3.26 -16.41
N ARG A 106 5.10 2.38 -15.40
CA ARG A 106 4.32 2.52 -14.17
C ARG A 106 4.66 3.79 -13.41
N THR A 107 5.94 4.11 -13.30
CA THR A 107 6.41 5.35 -12.64
C THR A 107 5.87 6.59 -13.34
N LEU A 108 5.97 6.66 -14.68
CA LEU A 108 5.48 7.80 -15.45
C LEU A 108 3.95 7.91 -15.40
N CYS A 109 3.24 6.77 -15.47
CA CYS A 109 1.80 6.72 -15.29
C CYS A 109 1.43 7.31 -13.93
N MET A 110 2.01 6.80 -12.83
CA MET A 110 1.76 7.30 -11.49
C MET A 110 2.06 8.79 -11.32
N GLN A 111 3.17 9.27 -11.88
CA GLN A 111 3.49 10.70 -11.88
C GLN A 111 2.38 11.54 -12.52
N SER A 112 1.79 11.07 -13.62
CA SER A 112 0.67 11.78 -14.27
C SER A 112 -0.62 11.77 -13.44
N LEU A 113 -0.83 10.77 -12.59
CA LEU A 113 -2.03 10.65 -11.76
C LEU A 113 -1.95 11.46 -10.46
N ARG A 114 -0.73 11.64 -9.92
CA ARG A 114 -0.50 12.27 -8.61
C ARG A 114 -1.14 13.63 -8.45
N ASP A 115 -1.09 14.49 -9.47
CA ASP A 115 -1.66 15.84 -9.38
C ASP A 115 -3.17 15.80 -9.09
N GLY A 116 -3.92 14.96 -9.82
CA GLY A 116 -5.37 14.83 -9.61
C GLY A 116 -5.73 14.22 -8.26
N LEU A 117 -4.91 13.30 -7.75
CA LEU A 117 -5.09 12.70 -6.42
C LEU A 117 -4.79 13.70 -5.31
N ASN A 118 -3.70 14.46 -5.42
CA ASN A 118 -3.30 15.49 -4.48
C ASN A 118 -4.27 16.68 -4.45
N GLU A 119 -4.74 17.15 -5.61
CA GLU A 119 -5.78 18.19 -5.71
C GLU A 119 -7.08 17.76 -5.04
N SER A 120 -7.35 16.45 -5.06
CA SER A 120 -8.48 15.83 -4.37
C SER A 120 -8.15 15.46 -2.92
N ARG A 121 -7.08 15.99 -2.33
CA ARG A 121 -6.67 15.77 -0.93
C ARG A 121 -6.38 14.31 -0.58
N GLY A 122 -5.92 13.54 -1.55
CA GLY A 122 -5.41 12.19 -1.31
C GLY A 122 -4.04 12.22 -0.67
N GLU A 123 -3.81 11.32 0.27
CA GLU A 123 -2.47 11.01 0.80
C GLU A 123 -1.99 9.70 0.17
N GLU A 124 -0.83 9.76 -0.48
CA GLU A 124 -0.16 8.58 -1.03
C GLU A 124 0.36 7.71 0.13
N VAL A 125 -0.03 6.44 0.14
CA VAL A 125 0.46 5.45 1.11
C VAL A 125 1.36 4.45 0.39
N GLU A 126 0.88 3.91 -0.73
CA GLU A 126 1.64 3.11 -1.68
C GLU A 126 1.26 3.53 -3.11
N ASP A 127 2.02 3.07 -4.12
CA ASP A 127 1.82 3.44 -5.53
C ASP A 127 0.34 3.35 -5.95
N VAL A 128 -0.37 2.30 -5.52
CA VAL A 128 -1.78 2.06 -5.89
C VAL A 128 -2.74 2.09 -4.70
N LEU A 129 -2.29 2.63 -3.57
CA LEU A 129 -3.09 2.76 -2.35
C LEU A 129 -3.05 4.21 -1.86
N TRP A 130 -4.20 4.85 -1.92
CA TRP A 130 -4.38 6.24 -1.52
C TRP A 130 -5.46 6.34 -0.46
N VAL A 131 -5.24 7.20 0.54
CA VAL A 131 -6.20 7.43 1.62
C VAL A 131 -6.72 8.87 1.60
N PHE A 132 -7.97 9.02 2.01
CA PHE A 132 -8.72 10.26 2.03
C PHE A 132 -9.53 10.35 3.32
N ASP A 133 -9.84 11.57 3.75
CA ASP A 133 -10.70 11.79 4.92
C ASP A 133 -12.18 11.53 4.62
N ASN A 134 -12.60 11.56 3.36
CA ASN A 134 -13.99 11.33 2.96
C ASN A 134 -14.12 10.72 1.55
N PRO A 135 -15.24 10.03 1.26
CA PRO A 135 -15.43 9.35 -0.02
C PRO A 135 -15.70 10.26 -1.21
N THR A 136 -16.16 11.50 -0.96
CA THR A 136 -16.36 12.48 -2.03
C THR A 136 -15.02 12.86 -2.65
N ASP A 137 -14.02 13.12 -1.82
CA ASP A 137 -12.67 13.44 -2.27
C ASP A 137 -11.99 12.26 -2.98
N ALA A 138 -12.16 11.04 -2.46
CA ALA A 138 -11.68 9.83 -3.15
C ALA A 138 -12.29 9.66 -4.54
N LEU A 139 -13.59 9.91 -4.70
CA LEU A 139 -14.26 9.84 -6.01
C LEU A 139 -13.78 10.94 -6.96
N ARG A 140 -13.53 12.16 -6.47
CA ARG A 140 -12.91 13.22 -7.28
C ARG A 140 -11.53 12.80 -7.77
N GLY A 141 -10.73 12.20 -6.91
CA GLY A 141 -9.41 11.64 -7.24
C GLY A 141 -9.51 10.58 -8.33
N ALA A 142 -10.38 9.58 -8.16
CA ALA A 142 -10.60 8.53 -9.15
C ALA A 142 -11.07 9.09 -10.51
N LEU A 143 -12.00 10.06 -10.52
CA LEU A 143 -12.45 10.73 -11.74
C LEU A 143 -11.34 11.58 -12.38
N ALA A 144 -10.45 12.19 -11.60
CA ALA A 144 -9.27 12.87 -12.11
C ALA A 144 -8.31 11.89 -12.78
N CYS A 145 -7.99 10.78 -12.12
CA CYS A 145 -7.15 9.73 -12.70
C CYS A 145 -7.73 9.22 -14.02
N ARG A 146 -9.02 8.87 -14.05
CA ARG A 146 -9.71 8.38 -15.26
C ARG A 146 -9.62 9.39 -16.40
N ARG A 147 -9.82 10.68 -16.13
CA ARG A 147 -9.66 11.75 -17.14
C ARG A 147 -8.23 11.84 -17.66
N THR A 148 -7.24 11.77 -16.78
CA THR A 148 -5.82 11.80 -17.16
C THR A 148 -5.46 10.60 -18.04
N ILE A 149 -5.89 9.39 -17.69
CA ILE A 149 -5.62 8.19 -18.49
C ILE A 149 -6.23 8.31 -19.89
N LEU A 150 -7.48 8.75 -19.98
CA LEU A 150 -8.14 8.97 -21.27
C LEU A 150 -7.47 10.07 -22.10
N ALA A 151 -6.88 11.08 -21.46
CA ALA A 151 -6.09 12.11 -22.14
C ALA A 151 -4.76 11.54 -22.64
N ASN A 152 -4.04 10.79 -21.81
CA ASN A 152 -2.78 10.14 -22.16
C ASN A 152 -2.94 9.17 -23.34
N GLN A 153 -4.05 8.43 -23.40
CA GLN A 153 -4.36 7.53 -24.53
C GLN A 153 -4.55 8.25 -25.87
N ARG A 154 -4.80 9.57 -25.86
CA ARG A 154 -4.93 10.39 -27.08
C ARG A 154 -3.61 11.00 -27.52
N ASP A 155 -2.60 10.99 -26.65
CA ASP A 155 -1.28 11.54 -26.90
C ASP A 155 -0.24 10.41 -26.87
N PRO A 156 0.28 9.97 -28.04
CA PRO A 156 1.27 8.89 -28.12
C PRO A 156 2.57 9.16 -27.36
N SER A 157 2.86 10.42 -27.00
CA SER A 157 4.04 10.77 -26.21
C SER A 157 3.84 10.61 -24.70
N SER A 158 2.60 10.44 -24.26
CA SER A 158 2.22 10.21 -22.86
C SER A 158 2.27 8.72 -22.50
N PRO A 159 2.29 8.36 -21.20
CA PRO A 159 2.26 6.97 -20.75
C PRO A 159 1.00 6.25 -21.23
N GLN A 160 1.18 5.15 -21.97
CA GLN A 160 0.09 4.39 -22.59
C GLN A 160 -0.43 3.26 -21.67
N ASN A 161 -0.38 3.46 -20.36
CA ASN A 161 -0.91 2.49 -19.39
C ASN A 161 -2.44 2.57 -19.34
N THR A 162 -3.07 1.43 -19.04
CA THR A 162 -4.49 1.34 -18.68
C THR A 162 -4.63 1.13 -17.18
N ILE A 163 -5.81 1.44 -16.65
CA ILE A 163 -6.20 1.06 -15.29
C ILE A 163 -7.31 0.02 -15.42
N SER A 164 -7.19 -1.10 -14.71
CA SER A 164 -8.24 -2.13 -14.69
C SER A 164 -9.53 -1.53 -14.13
N GLY A 165 -9.45 -0.89 -12.97
CA GLY A 165 -10.50 -0.07 -12.40
C GLY A 165 -10.10 0.57 -11.08
N PHE A 166 -11.07 1.22 -10.44
CA PHE A 166 -10.90 1.91 -9.17
C PHE A 166 -11.89 1.37 -8.14
N GLY A 167 -11.43 1.21 -6.89
CA GLY A 167 -12.22 0.72 -5.77
C GLY A 167 -12.18 1.70 -4.62
N ILE A 168 -13.36 2.11 -4.14
CA ILE A 168 -13.51 3.05 -3.02
C ILE A 168 -14.27 2.39 -1.87
N HIS A 169 -13.64 2.34 -0.70
CA HIS A 169 -14.27 1.91 0.54
C HIS A 169 -13.91 2.82 1.72
N VAL A 170 -14.74 2.82 2.75
CA VAL A 170 -14.56 3.60 3.97
C VAL A 170 -14.66 2.69 5.17
N GLY A 171 -13.87 2.97 6.21
CA GLY A 171 -14.00 2.30 7.49
C GLY A 171 -12.80 2.55 8.39
N ARG A 172 -12.77 1.82 9.50
CA ARG A 172 -11.72 1.92 10.51
C ARG A 172 -10.54 1.02 10.15
N MET A 173 -9.33 1.57 10.19
CA MET A 173 -8.11 0.83 9.88
C MET A 173 -6.98 1.18 10.85
N LEU A 174 -6.06 0.23 11.05
CA LEU A 174 -4.79 0.48 11.72
C LEU A 174 -3.94 1.29 10.76
N PHE A 175 -3.51 2.48 11.17
CA PHE A 175 -2.71 3.37 10.35
C PHE A 175 -1.59 3.99 11.20
N LEU A 176 -0.37 3.50 11.00
CA LEU A 176 0.81 4.08 11.63
C LEU A 176 1.44 5.06 10.63
N GLN A 177 1.17 6.34 10.85
CA GLN A 177 1.59 7.39 9.93
C GLN A 177 3.11 7.36 9.69
N GLY A 178 3.51 7.48 8.41
CA GLY A 178 4.91 7.46 8.01
C GLY A 178 5.57 6.08 8.09
N THR A 179 4.79 5.00 8.16
CA THR A 179 5.26 3.62 8.00
C THR A 179 4.42 2.88 6.98
N ASP A 180 4.88 1.70 6.59
CA ASP A 180 4.19 0.73 5.75
C ASP A 180 3.07 -0.04 6.48
N VAL A 181 2.78 0.29 7.74
CA VAL A 181 1.70 -0.35 8.50
C VAL A 181 0.38 0.38 8.31
N HIS A 182 -0.44 -0.18 7.42
CA HIS A 182 -1.79 0.29 7.10
C HIS A 182 -2.70 -0.92 6.79
N TRP A 183 -3.44 -1.40 7.78
CA TRP A 183 -4.23 -2.64 7.65
C TRP A 183 -5.67 -2.46 8.11
N GLY A 184 -6.59 -3.11 7.41
CA GLY A 184 -7.99 -3.12 7.80
C GLY A 184 -8.90 -3.51 6.65
N ASP A 185 -10.19 -3.61 6.98
CA ASP A 185 -11.23 -3.85 5.99
C ASP A 185 -11.25 -2.81 4.85
N PRO A 186 -11.03 -1.50 5.09
CA PRO A 186 -10.96 -0.49 4.02
C PRO A 186 -10.01 -0.86 2.88
N VAL A 187 -8.80 -1.33 3.21
CA VAL A 187 -7.79 -1.75 2.22
C VAL A 187 -8.24 -2.99 1.48
N ASN A 188 -8.69 -4.01 2.21
CA ASN A 188 -9.10 -5.29 1.65
C ASN A 188 -10.33 -5.22 0.73
N THR A 189 -11.28 -4.34 1.05
CA THR A 189 -12.49 -4.14 0.26
C THR A 189 -12.19 -3.23 -0.93
N ALA A 190 -11.42 -2.15 -0.75
CA ALA A 190 -11.03 -1.29 -1.86
C ALA A 190 -10.18 -2.04 -2.91
N SER A 191 -9.25 -2.92 -2.50
CA SER A 191 -8.47 -3.75 -3.43
C SER A 191 -9.37 -4.70 -4.23
N LYS A 192 -10.31 -5.39 -3.58
CA LYS A 192 -11.26 -6.27 -4.28
C LYS A 192 -12.14 -5.51 -5.27
N LEU A 193 -12.61 -4.33 -4.88
CA LEU A 193 -13.40 -3.49 -5.78
C LEU A 193 -12.57 -3.00 -6.97
N GLY A 194 -11.38 -2.44 -6.73
CA GLY A 194 -10.60 -1.76 -7.77
C GLY A 194 -9.74 -2.67 -8.64
N GLN A 195 -9.15 -3.71 -8.05
CA GLN A 195 -8.14 -4.54 -8.71
C GLN A 195 -8.71 -5.88 -9.22
N ASP A 196 -9.69 -6.45 -8.50
CA ASP A 196 -10.28 -7.75 -8.84
C ASP A 196 -11.58 -7.64 -9.65
N LEU A 197 -12.45 -6.68 -9.30
CA LEU A 197 -13.85 -6.64 -9.78
C LEU A 197 -14.10 -5.56 -10.83
N ALA A 198 -13.50 -4.38 -10.66
CA ALA A 198 -13.64 -3.30 -11.62
C ALA A 198 -12.87 -3.63 -12.91
N THR A 199 -13.49 -3.32 -14.04
CA THR A 199 -12.92 -3.49 -15.38
C THR A 199 -13.07 -2.19 -16.17
N ASP A 200 -12.30 -2.05 -17.26
CA ASP A 200 -12.44 -0.96 -18.22
C ASP A 200 -12.34 0.46 -17.61
N GLY A 201 -11.56 0.59 -16.52
CA GLY A 201 -11.39 1.84 -15.80
C GLY A 201 -12.65 2.31 -15.06
N HIS A 202 -13.62 1.42 -14.82
CA HIS A 202 -14.81 1.71 -14.01
C HIS A 202 -14.42 2.03 -12.56
N ILE A 203 -15.23 2.89 -11.93
CA ILE A 203 -15.06 3.23 -10.52
C ILE A 203 -16.16 2.52 -9.74
N LEU A 204 -15.77 1.58 -8.88
CA LEU A 204 -16.66 0.86 -7.99
C LEU A 204 -16.57 1.43 -6.58
N ILE A 205 -17.73 1.77 -6.03
CA ILE A 205 -17.87 2.45 -4.74
C ILE A 205 -18.74 1.58 -3.85
N SER A 206 -18.19 1.09 -2.73
CA SER A 206 -18.98 0.32 -1.76
C SER A 206 -20.26 1.06 -1.33
N GLU A 207 -21.31 0.33 -0.95
CA GLU A 207 -22.54 0.94 -0.43
C GLU A 207 -22.27 1.84 0.80
N ALA A 208 -21.36 1.44 1.69
CA ALA A 208 -20.97 2.25 2.86
C ALA A 208 -20.38 3.61 2.46
N ALA A 209 -19.45 3.64 1.49
CA ALA A 209 -18.86 4.88 1.02
C ALA A 209 -19.88 5.73 0.25
N PHE A 210 -20.74 5.09 -0.56
CA PHE A 210 -21.77 5.78 -1.33
C PHE A 210 -22.80 6.49 -0.44
N ASN A 211 -23.24 5.84 0.62
CA ASN A 211 -24.22 6.39 1.57
C ASN A 211 -23.70 7.61 2.35
N MET A 212 -22.38 7.83 2.40
CA MET A 212 -21.77 9.01 3.02
C MET A 212 -21.63 10.20 2.06
N MET A 213 -21.93 10.03 0.78
CA MET A 213 -21.83 11.08 -0.23
C MET A 213 -23.19 11.72 -0.53
N HIS A 214 -23.16 12.85 -1.23
CA HIS A 214 -24.33 13.45 -1.86
C HIS A 214 -24.14 13.56 -3.38
N PRO A 215 -24.28 12.44 -4.13
CA PRO A 215 -23.88 12.37 -5.54
C PRO A 215 -24.54 13.41 -6.45
N GLU A 216 -25.84 13.65 -6.27
CA GLU A 216 -26.60 14.63 -7.05
C GLU A 216 -26.12 16.07 -6.85
N ARG A 217 -25.57 16.38 -5.67
CA ARG A 217 -25.03 17.71 -5.33
C ARG A 217 -23.59 17.85 -5.81
N ASP A 218 -22.77 16.85 -5.54
CA ASP A 218 -21.31 16.95 -5.64
C ASP A 218 -20.77 16.47 -7.00
N PHE A 219 -21.55 15.68 -7.74
CA PHE A 219 -21.15 15.04 -9.01
C PHE A 219 -22.23 15.15 -10.08
N GLY A 220 -22.82 16.34 -10.24
CA GLY A 220 -23.77 16.63 -11.31
C GLY A 220 -23.21 16.24 -12.68
N GLY A 221 -23.82 15.25 -13.33
CA GLY A 221 -23.39 14.72 -14.63
C GLY A 221 -22.72 13.34 -14.59
N VAL A 222 -22.38 12.83 -13.41
CA VAL A 222 -21.95 11.43 -13.22
C VAL A 222 -23.18 10.56 -12.99
N ARG A 223 -23.25 9.40 -13.67
CA ARG A 223 -24.32 8.43 -13.47
C ARG A 223 -23.83 7.31 -12.58
N PHE A 224 -24.66 6.94 -11.61
CA PHE A 224 -24.35 5.84 -10.71
C PHE A 224 -25.35 4.70 -10.94
N ALA A 225 -24.83 3.50 -11.17
CA ALA A 225 -25.62 2.29 -11.27
C ALA A 225 -25.32 1.37 -10.09
N ARG A 226 -26.35 0.93 -9.35
CA ARG A 226 -26.17 -0.11 -8.34
C ARG A 226 -25.87 -1.43 -9.04
N VAL A 227 -24.80 -2.09 -8.62
CA VAL A 227 -24.37 -3.40 -9.12
C VAL A 227 -24.07 -4.32 -7.95
N SER A 228 -24.25 -5.61 -8.17
CA SER A 228 -23.92 -6.66 -7.20
C SER A 228 -22.92 -7.60 -7.85
N LEU A 229 -21.73 -7.68 -7.28
CA LEU A 229 -20.61 -8.48 -7.79
C LEU A 229 -20.21 -9.54 -6.77
N GLN A 230 -19.46 -10.57 -7.21
CA GLN A 230 -19.00 -11.63 -6.32
C GLN A 230 -17.52 -11.94 -6.57
N ARG A 231 -16.74 -12.06 -5.48
CA ARG A 231 -15.34 -12.52 -5.52
C ARG A 231 -15.07 -13.38 -4.30
N SER A 232 -14.43 -14.54 -4.50
CA SER A 232 -14.03 -15.45 -3.40
C SER A 232 -15.18 -15.83 -2.46
N GLY A 233 -16.40 -15.99 -2.99
CA GLY A 233 -17.59 -16.33 -2.20
C GLY A 233 -18.24 -15.17 -1.45
N VAL A 234 -17.67 -13.95 -1.50
CA VAL A 234 -18.20 -12.75 -0.87
C VAL A 234 -18.95 -11.91 -1.92
N GLN A 235 -20.16 -11.48 -1.58
CA GLN A 235 -20.96 -10.56 -2.40
C GLN A 235 -20.63 -9.12 -2.04
N PHE A 236 -20.50 -8.28 -3.07
CA PHE A 236 -20.23 -6.84 -2.97
C PHE A 236 -21.37 -6.07 -3.64
N ASP A 237 -22.23 -5.47 -2.83
CA ASP A 237 -23.20 -4.49 -3.30
C ASP A 237 -22.52 -3.12 -3.36
N CYS A 238 -22.42 -2.56 -4.56
CA CYS A 238 -21.70 -1.33 -4.81
C CYS A 238 -22.38 -0.47 -5.88
N TYR A 239 -21.83 0.72 -6.10
CA TYR A 239 -22.25 1.66 -7.12
C TYR A 239 -21.12 1.83 -8.12
N GLN A 240 -21.43 1.66 -9.40
CA GLN A 240 -20.52 1.90 -10.50
C GLN A 240 -20.75 3.31 -11.07
N ALA A 241 -19.66 4.05 -11.28
CA ALA A 241 -19.61 5.37 -11.91
C ALA A 241 -18.83 5.38 -13.24
#